data_AF-A0A3D4F532-F1
#
_entry.id   AF-A0A3D4F532-F1
#
_cell.length_a   1.000
_cell.length_b   1.000
_cell.length_c   1.000
_cell.angle_alpha   90.00
_cell.angle_beta   90.00
_cell.angle_gamma   90.00
#
_symmetry.space_group_name_H-M   'P 1'
#
loop_
_entity.id
_entity.type
_entity.pdbx_description
1 polymer ?
#
loop_
_entity_poly.entity_id
_entity_poly.type
_entity_poly.pdbx_seq_one_letter_code
_entity_poly.pdbx_strand_id
1 'polypeptide(L)'
;MSFVSLFFWVSLAQAGGETTGPAAAAPPAWAQFVPFIFIFLIMYALIIRPQQKKAKEHDALLKKLKIGDKVSTASGIVGVITQIKQNSVSLRSADSKLEMLLPSIDRVLKEKDSPEA
;
A
#
# COMPACT_ATOMS: atom_id res chain seq x y z
N MET A 1 -5.12 19.14 -13.77
CA MET A 1 -6.31 19.69 -13.07
C MET A 1 -6.58 18.85 -11.83
N SER A 2 -6.30 19.38 -10.65
CA SER A 2 -6.45 18.64 -9.38
C SER A 2 -7.92 18.62 -8.94
N PHE A 3 -8.39 17.48 -8.40
CA PHE A 3 -9.75 17.33 -7.86
C PHE A 3 -10.09 18.38 -6.78
N VAL A 4 -9.07 18.92 -6.10
CA VAL A 4 -9.20 20.02 -5.13
C VAL A 4 -9.66 21.32 -5.80
N SER A 5 -9.18 21.61 -7.01
CA SER A 5 -9.59 22.82 -7.76
C SER A 5 -11.02 22.74 -8.31
N LEU A 6 -11.50 21.54 -8.65
CA LEU A 6 -12.89 21.34 -9.05
C LEU A 6 -13.85 21.50 -7.85
N PHE A 7 -13.44 21.00 -6.69
CA PHE A 7 -14.19 21.16 -5.44
C PHE A 7 -14.24 22.63 -4.99
N PHE A 8 -13.15 23.37 -5.15
CA PHE A 8 -13.10 24.80 -4.81
C PHE A 8 -13.97 25.66 -5.73
N TRP A 9 -14.01 25.35 -7.03
CA TRP A 9 -14.89 26.04 -7.99
C TRP A 9 -16.38 25.75 -7.72
N VAL A 10 -16.73 24.49 -7.43
CA VAL A 10 -18.10 24.11 -7.08
C VAL A 10 -18.53 24.73 -5.74
N SER A 11 -17.64 24.80 -4.75
CA SER A 11 -17.93 25.44 -3.46
C SER A 11 -18.14 26.96 -3.59
N LEU A 12 -17.32 27.64 -4.41
CA LEU A 12 -17.50 29.06 -4.70
C LEU A 12 -18.78 29.33 -5.52
N ALA A 13 -19.19 28.38 -6.37
CA ALA A 13 -20.44 28.45 -7.11
C ALA A 13 -21.68 28.25 -6.22
N GLN A 14 -21.59 27.48 -5.13
CA GLN A 14 -22.71 27.27 -4.19
C GLN A 14 -22.78 28.29 -3.05
N ALA A 15 -21.67 28.96 -2.73
CA ALA A 15 -21.64 30.01 -1.72
C ALA A 15 -22.32 31.34 -2.17
N GLY A 16 -22.71 31.48 -3.44
CA GLY A 16 -23.41 32.65 -3.99
C GLY A 16 -24.93 32.47 -4.21
N GLY A 17 -25.54 31.39 -3.68
CA GLY A 17 -26.93 31.02 -3.93
C GLY A 17 -27.90 31.36 -2.80
N GLU A 18 -28.05 32.63 -2.42
CA GLU A 18 -29.23 33.09 -1.68
C GLU A 18 -30.32 33.47 -2.68
N THR A 19 -31.21 32.53 -3.01
CA THR A 19 -32.45 32.82 -3.75
C THR A 19 -33.62 32.92 -2.78
N THR A 20 -34.03 34.15 -2.48
CA THR A 20 -35.29 34.48 -1.81
C THR A 20 -36.47 34.19 -2.77
N GLY A 21 -37.26 33.14 -2.50
CA GLY A 21 -38.46 32.74 -3.25
C GLY A 21 -39.23 31.64 -2.50
N PRO A 22 -40.57 31.54 -2.63
CA PRO A 22 -41.45 31.01 -1.59
C PRO A 22 -41.23 29.53 -1.28
N ALA A 23 -40.96 29.24 0.00
CA ALA A 23 -41.06 27.96 0.70
C ALA A 23 -40.86 26.69 -0.16
N ALA A 24 -39.69 26.55 -0.79
CA ALA A 24 -39.18 25.23 -1.10
C ALA A 24 -38.70 24.63 0.22
N ALA A 25 -39.32 23.53 0.65
CA ALA A 25 -38.94 22.78 1.84
C ALA A 25 -37.42 22.65 1.89
N ALA A 26 -36.81 23.10 3.00
CA ALA A 26 -35.38 23.02 3.21
C ALA A 26 -34.92 21.60 2.88
N PRO A 27 -33.87 21.42 2.04
CA PRO A 27 -33.39 20.09 1.71
C PRO A 27 -33.14 19.33 3.03
N PRO A 28 -33.65 18.10 3.15
CA PRO A 28 -33.60 17.36 4.41
C PRO A 28 -32.18 17.36 4.97
N ALA A 29 -32.02 17.57 6.27
CA ALA A 29 -30.69 17.65 6.88
C ALA A 29 -29.83 16.40 6.64
N TRP A 30 -30.40 15.25 6.28
CA TRP A 30 -29.66 14.04 5.86
C TRP A 30 -29.04 14.14 4.46
N ALA A 31 -29.62 14.95 3.56
CA ALA A 31 -29.15 15.12 2.19
C ALA A 31 -27.77 15.80 2.13
N GLN A 32 -27.44 16.65 3.12
CA GLN A 32 -26.12 17.29 3.22
C GLN A 32 -25.00 16.30 3.61
N PHE A 33 -25.33 15.16 4.23
CA PHE A 33 -24.35 14.14 4.63
C PHE A 33 -24.06 13.13 3.51
N VAL A 34 -24.92 13.02 2.50
CA VAL A 34 -24.74 12.13 1.34
C VAL A 34 -23.37 12.31 0.67
N PRO A 35 -22.89 13.52 0.31
CA PRO A 35 -21.57 13.69 -0.29
C PRO A 35 -20.42 13.29 0.66
N PHE A 36 -20.55 13.54 1.98
CA PHE A 36 -19.54 13.14 2.96
C PHE A 36 -19.43 11.62 3.10
N ILE A 37 -20.56 10.91 3.20
CA ILE A 37 -20.59 9.44 3.24
C ILE A 37 -19.98 8.85 1.97
N PHE A 38 -20.29 9.44 0.80
CA PHE A 38 -19.80 8.95 -0.49
C PHE A 38 -18.28 9.09 -0.61
N ILE A 39 -17.70 10.21 -0.18
CA ILE A 39 -16.26 10.43 -0.12
C ILE A 39 -15.60 9.44 0.86
N PHE A 40 -16.19 9.24 2.04
CA PHE A 40 -15.68 8.31 3.04
C PHE A 40 -15.65 6.86 2.51
N LEU A 41 -16.70 6.45 1.81
CA LEU A 41 -16.79 5.14 1.17
C LEU A 41 -15.70 4.94 0.12
N ILE A 42 -15.47 5.93 -0.75
CA ILE A 42 -14.43 5.85 -1.78
C ILE A 42 -13.04 5.78 -1.15
N MET A 43 -12.75 6.63 -0.15
CA MET A 43 -11.46 6.65 0.51
C MET A 43 -11.19 5.35 1.29
N TYR A 44 -12.21 4.82 1.97
CA TYR A 44 -12.15 3.53 2.66
C TYR A 44 -11.92 2.37 1.69
N ALA A 45 -12.68 2.33 0.58
CA ALA A 45 -12.53 1.31 -0.45
C ALA A 45 -11.15 1.37 -1.13
N LEU A 46 -10.60 2.56 -1.33
CA LEU A 46 -9.28 2.75 -1.92
C LEU A 46 -8.13 2.45 -0.96
N ILE A 47 -8.29 2.49 0.36
CA ILE A 47 -7.20 2.12 1.30
C ILE A 47 -7.23 0.62 1.60
N ILE A 48 -8.41 0.05 1.83
CA ILE A 48 -8.53 -1.34 2.28
C ILE A 48 -8.17 -2.34 1.18
N ARG A 49 -8.48 -2.01 -0.08
CA ARG A 49 -8.24 -2.91 -1.21
C ARG A 49 -6.76 -3.03 -1.62
N PRO A 50 -5.97 -1.94 -1.71
CA PRO A 50 -4.54 -2.06 -2.01
C PRO A 50 -3.71 -2.55 -0.81
N GLN A 51 -4.13 -2.27 0.43
CA GLN A 51 -3.37 -2.71 1.61
C GLN A 51 -3.38 -4.24 1.75
N GLN A 52 -4.52 -4.88 1.50
CA GLN A 52 -4.60 -6.35 1.48
C GLN A 52 -3.77 -6.98 0.37
N LYS A 53 -3.61 -6.30 -0.78
CA LYS A 53 -2.74 -6.79 -1.87
C LYS A 53 -1.27 -6.78 -1.46
N LYS A 54 -0.78 -5.67 -0.88
CA LYS A 54 0.60 -5.57 -0.40
C LYS A 54 0.93 -6.60 0.69
N ALA A 55 0.01 -6.83 1.63
CA ALA A 55 0.19 -7.86 2.66
C ALA A 55 0.24 -9.28 2.06
N LYS A 56 -0.67 -9.60 1.15
CA LYS A 56 -0.71 -10.91 0.45
C LYS A 56 0.53 -11.15 -0.41
N GLU A 57 1.03 -10.10 -1.07
CA GLU A 57 2.27 -10.17 -1.86
C GLU A 57 3.50 -10.43 -0.99
N HIS A 58 3.57 -9.80 0.19
CA HIS A 58 4.62 -10.09 1.17
C HIS A 58 4.55 -11.53 1.69
N ASP A 59 3.37 -12.02 2.09
CA ASP A 59 3.22 -13.41 2.52
C ASP A 59 3.57 -14.41 1.42
N ALA A 60 3.28 -14.08 0.16
CA ALA A 60 3.63 -14.90 -0.99
C ALA A 60 5.15 -14.96 -1.25
N LEU A 61 5.89 -13.88 -0.98
CA LEU A 61 7.35 -13.88 -1.04
C LEU A 61 7.95 -14.78 0.03
N LEU A 62 7.42 -14.75 1.26
CA LEU A 62 7.87 -15.59 2.37
C LEU A 62 7.71 -17.09 2.05
N LYS A 63 6.62 -17.47 1.38
CA LYS A 63 6.38 -18.86 0.94
C LYS A 63 7.31 -19.34 -0.18
N LYS A 64 7.94 -18.41 -0.91
CA LYS A 64 8.85 -18.74 -2.01
C LYS A 64 10.31 -18.90 -1.58
N LEU A 65 10.66 -18.47 -0.37
CA LEU A 65 12.01 -18.60 0.17
C LEU A 65 12.34 -20.06 0.47
N LYS A 66 13.48 -20.54 -0.03
CA LYS A 66 14.01 -21.87 0.26
C LYS A 66 15.40 -21.81 0.88
N ILE A 67 15.74 -22.87 1.62
CA ILE A 67 17.10 -23.06 2.13
C ILE A 67 18.03 -23.21 0.92
N GLY A 68 19.13 -22.45 0.92
CA GLY A 68 20.08 -22.39 -0.20
C GLY A 68 19.85 -21.24 -1.18
N ASP A 69 18.75 -20.50 -1.09
CA ASP A 69 18.55 -19.32 -1.94
C ASP A 69 19.50 -18.18 -1.51
N LYS A 70 20.09 -17.49 -2.49
CA LYS A 70 20.82 -16.24 -2.28
C LYS A 70 19.79 -15.10 -2.20
N VAL A 71 19.87 -14.31 -1.15
CA VAL A 71 18.94 -13.20 -0.90
C VAL A 71 19.70 -11.91 -0.64
N SER A 72 19.07 -10.80 -1.00
CA SER A 72 19.53 -9.46 -0.69
C SER A 72 18.55 -8.78 0.27
N THR A 73 19.07 -8.23 1.35
CA THR A 73 18.29 -7.42 2.28
C THR A 73 18.11 -6.00 1.75
N ALA A 74 17.11 -5.30 2.29
CA ALA A 74 16.92 -3.87 2.03
C ALA A 74 18.14 -3.00 2.40
N SER A 75 19.03 -3.50 3.28
CA SER A 75 20.27 -2.84 3.68
C SER A 75 21.49 -3.15 2.80
N GLY A 76 21.32 -3.91 1.72
CA GLY A 76 22.41 -4.27 0.79
C GLY A 76 23.26 -5.46 1.23
N ILE A 77 22.85 -6.21 2.26
CA ILE A 77 23.55 -7.43 2.69
C ILE A 77 23.13 -8.57 1.76
N VAL A 78 24.11 -9.27 1.20
CA VAL A 78 23.89 -10.43 0.34
C VAL A 78 24.37 -11.68 1.08
N GLY A 79 23.48 -12.66 1.20
CA GLY A 79 23.78 -13.90 1.90
C GLY A 79 22.99 -15.08 1.40
N VAL A 80 23.35 -16.27 1.86
CA VAL A 80 22.65 -17.52 1.55
C VAL A 80 21.80 -17.94 2.74
N ILE A 81 20.55 -18.34 2.48
CA ILE A 81 19.65 -18.83 3.52
C ILE A 81 20.13 -20.20 4.03
N THR A 82 20.43 -20.27 5.32
CA THR A 82 20.85 -21.52 5.98
C THR A 82 19.72 -22.17 6.78
N GLN A 83 18.81 -21.38 7.32
CA GLN A 83 17.67 -21.86 8.10
C GLN A 83 16.50 -20.89 7.99
N ILE A 84 15.29 -21.44 7.83
CA ILE A 84 14.04 -20.66 7.80
C ILE A 84 13.23 -21.02 9.04
N LYS A 85 12.87 -20.02 9.84
CA LYS A 85 11.90 -20.10 10.95
C LYS A 85 10.63 -19.33 10.55
N GLN A 86 9.56 -19.43 11.33
CA GLN A 86 8.27 -18.81 11.01
C GLN A 86 8.32 -17.28 10.87
N ASN A 87 9.18 -16.59 11.63
CA ASN A 87 9.28 -15.12 11.61
C ASN A 87 10.73 -14.59 11.44
N SER A 88 11.72 -15.48 11.44
CA SER A 88 13.13 -15.13 11.20
C SER A 88 13.83 -16.11 10.24
N VAL A 89 14.83 -15.62 9.51
CA VAL A 89 15.72 -16.40 8.64
C VAL A 89 17.14 -16.24 9.16
N SER A 90 17.87 -17.35 9.27
CA SER A 90 19.31 -17.31 9.46
C SER A 90 19.98 -17.29 8.10
N LEU A 91 20.65 -16.19 7.76
CA LEU A 91 21.51 -16.11 6.59
C LEU A 91 22.98 -16.18 6.96
N ARG A 92 23.78 -16.71 6.03
CA ARG A 92 25.24 -16.66 6.10
C ARG A 92 25.72 -15.65 5.07
N SER A 93 26.42 -14.63 5.54
CA SER A 93 27.07 -13.61 4.72
C SER A 93 28.56 -13.66 5.01
N ALA A 94 29.37 -13.98 3.99
CA ALA A 94 30.78 -14.31 4.15
C ALA A 94 31.00 -15.32 5.30
N ASP A 95 31.71 -14.93 6.36
CA ASP A 95 32.01 -15.77 7.53
C ASP A 95 31.04 -15.59 8.71
N SER A 96 30.09 -14.65 8.64
CA SER A 96 29.17 -14.35 9.74
C SER A 96 27.78 -14.96 9.53
N LYS A 97 27.24 -15.59 10.58
CA LYS A 97 25.84 -16.03 10.64
C LYS A 97 25.01 -14.91 11.26
N LEU A 98 24.03 -14.40 10.51
CA LEU A 98 23.13 -13.35 10.95
C LEU A 98 21.71 -13.88 10.96
N GLU A 99 21.00 -13.68 12.07
CA GLU A 99 19.56 -13.88 12.12
C GLU A 99 18.86 -12.56 11.81
N MET A 100 17.91 -12.61 10.88
CA MET A 100 17.14 -11.44 10.46
C MET A 100 15.67 -11.79 10.40
N LEU A 101 14.83 -10.78 10.48
CA LEU A 101 13.39 -10.96 10.32
C LEU A 101 13.05 -11.22 8.85
N LEU A 102 12.10 -12.13 8.60
CA LEU A 102 11.54 -12.40 7.27
C LEU A 102 11.12 -11.12 6.51
N PRO A 103 10.44 -10.12 7.13
CA PRO A 103 10.05 -8.89 6.44
C PRO A 103 11.22 -8.01 5.96
N SER A 104 12.45 -8.25 6.40
CA SER A 104 13.62 -7.45 6.01
C SER A 104 14.29 -7.94 4.71
N ILE A 105 13.81 -9.05 4.14
CA ILE A 105 14.32 -9.60 2.88
C ILE A 105 13.57 -8.94 1.71
N ASP A 106 14.28 -8.13 0.92
CA ASP A 106 13.68 -7.37 -0.19
C ASP A 106 13.58 -8.23 -1.46
N ARG A 107 14.66 -8.98 -1.79
CA ARG A 107 14.73 -9.74 -3.05
C ARG A 107 15.48 -11.05 -2.91
N VAL A 108 15.00 -12.05 -3.66
CA VAL A 108 15.71 -13.31 -3.90
C VAL A 108 16.55 -13.15 -5.16
N LEU A 109 17.86 -13.24 -5.03
CA LEU A 109 18.80 -13.23 -6.14
C LEU A 109 18.83 -14.63 -6.75
N LYS A 110 17.93 -14.87 -7.71
CA LYS A 110 18.05 -15.98 -8.63
C LYS A 110 18.97 -15.53 -9.75
N GLU A 111 20.03 -16.28 -10.01
CA GLU A 111 21.01 -16.06 -11.10
C GLU A 111 20.35 -16.24 -12.49
N LYS A 112 19.38 -15.39 -12.80
CA LYS A 112 18.72 -15.30 -14.10
C LYS A 112 18.53 -13.84 -14.49
N ASP A 113 19.63 -13.11 -14.38
CA ASP A 113 19.96 -11.93 -15.15
C ASP A 113 21.44 -12.07 -15.52
N SER A 114 21.74 -13.11 -16.32
CA SER A 114 22.93 -13.01 -17.16
C SER A 114 22.65 -11.87 -18.13
N PRO A 115 23.49 -10.84 -18.18
CA PRO A 115 23.49 -9.94 -19.33
C PRO A 115 23.93 -10.80 -20.50
N GLU A 116 22.96 -11.29 -21.27
CA GLU A 116 23.27 -11.81 -22.60
C GLU A 116 23.80 -10.63 -23.42
N ALA A 117 24.97 -10.87 -24.01
CA ALA A 117 25.83 -9.93 -24.71
C ALA A 117 25.13 -9.11 -25.81
#